data_AF-A0A6P8BAJ0-F1
#
_entry.id   AF-A0A6P8BAJ0-F1
#
_cell.length_a   1.000
_cell.length_b   1.000
_cell.length_c   1.000
_cell.angle_alpha   90.00
_cell.angle_beta   90.00
_cell.angle_gamma   90.00
#
_symmetry.space_group_name_H-M   'P 1'
#
loop_
_entity.id
_entity.type
_entity.pdbx_description
1 polymer ?
#
loop_
_entity_poly.entity_id
_entity_poly.type
_entity_poly.pdbx_seq_one_letter_code
_entity_poly.pdbx_strand_id
1 'polypeptide(L)'
;MMSSTNDGDPFLQVQQDVLTQLGSARPLFASYLRIRSLTTAATSPELSSARSDLESALSSLAEDLADLVESVKAVEANPAAFGLNAAEVTRRKRLVQEVGGEIEDMREELAKATAAAAASGTGKRSAAGGAKSSAGGLPNPDDFAIPDGDGTDNYAEFEQRQQLTMMREQEEDLDEVFQTVGNLRRQADDMGRELEEQREMLEVADGLADRVGDRLQTGMQKMQYIIRRNEDRWSSFCIGVLIFVLILLLILLLVL
;
A
#
# COMPACT_ATOMS: atom_id res chain seq x y z
N MET A 1 25.62 27.89 -8.11
CA MET A 1 24.57 27.66 -7.08
C MET A 1 24.17 26.21 -7.20
N MET A 2 24.71 25.39 -6.30
CA MET A 2 24.51 23.95 -6.31
C MET A 2 23.09 23.68 -5.83
N SER A 3 22.30 23.01 -6.68
CA SER A 3 21.08 22.35 -6.26
C SER A 3 21.51 21.28 -5.27
N SER A 4 21.26 21.51 -3.98
CA SER A 4 21.43 20.50 -2.94
C SER A 4 20.55 19.32 -3.32
N THR A 5 21.19 18.27 -3.83
CA THR A 5 20.59 16.98 -4.09
C THR A 5 20.04 16.42 -2.78
N ASN A 6 18.71 16.29 -2.70
CA ASN A 6 17.88 15.16 -2.27
C ASN A 6 18.32 14.15 -1.18
N ASP A 7 19.57 14.11 -0.68
CA ASP A 7 20.06 13.09 0.26
C ASP A 7 19.63 13.32 1.72
N GLY A 8 18.93 14.42 2.02
CA GLY A 8 18.50 14.76 3.38
C GLY A 8 17.05 15.21 3.49
N ASP A 9 16.24 15.01 2.44
CA ASP A 9 14.81 15.33 2.53
C ASP A 9 14.05 14.13 3.13
N PRO A 10 13.54 14.24 4.38
CA PRO A 10 12.80 13.15 5.02
C PRO A 10 11.56 12.74 4.21
N PHE A 11 10.99 13.65 3.40
CA PHE A 11 9.87 13.33 2.52
C PHE A 11 10.21 12.22 1.53
N LEU A 12 11.40 12.26 0.92
CA LEU A 12 11.79 11.30 -0.11
C LEU A 12 12.04 9.91 0.48
N GLN A 13 12.52 9.85 1.73
CA GLN A 13 12.70 8.60 2.45
C GLN A 13 11.35 7.95 2.79
N VAL A 14 10.44 8.71 3.41
CA VAL A 14 9.09 8.21 3.73
C VAL A 14 8.32 7.88 2.47
N GLN A 15 8.49 8.64 1.38
CA GLN A 15 7.94 8.29 0.07
C GLN A 15 8.41 6.90 -0.40
N GLN A 16 9.70 6.60 -0.29
CA GLN A 16 10.23 5.29 -0.69
C GLN A 16 9.67 4.18 0.19
N ASP A 17 9.56 4.42 1.49
CA ASP A 17 9.00 3.45 2.44
C ASP A 17 7.51 3.17 2.13
N VAL A 18 6.70 4.21 1.90
CA VAL A 18 5.30 4.09 1.51
C VAL A 18 5.14 3.32 0.20
N LEU A 19 5.96 3.61 -0.81
CA LEU A 19 5.91 2.88 -2.09
C LEU A 19 6.30 1.41 -1.93
N THR A 20 7.27 1.11 -1.05
CA THR A 20 7.68 -0.27 -0.74
C THR A 20 6.58 -1.03 -0.01
N GLN A 21 5.95 -0.40 0.99
CA GLN A 21 4.81 -0.97 1.68
C GLN A 21 3.62 -1.17 0.74
N LEU A 22 3.36 -0.24 -0.18
CA LEU A 22 2.28 -0.34 -1.17
C LEU A 22 2.52 -1.52 -2.12
N GLY A 23 3.76 -1.71 -2.57
CA GLY A 23 4.17 -2.89 -3.32
C GLY A 23 3.93 -4.21 -2.58
N SER A 24 3.94 -4.19 -1.24
CA SER A 24 3.65 -5.35 -0.39
C SER A 24 2.15 -5.52 -0.10
N ALA A 25 1.39 -4.42 -0.04
CA ALA A 25 -0.06 -4.43 0.19
C ALA A 25 -0.85 -4.94 -1.03
N ARG A 26 -0.43 -4.60 -2.25
CA ARG A 26 -1.05 -5.06 -3.51
C ARG A 26 -1.18 -6.59 -3.62
N PRO A 27 -0.13 -7.41 -3.41
CA PRO A 27 -0.26 -8.87 -3.45
C PRO A 27 -1.11 -9.43 -2.29
N LEU A 28 -1.10 -8.79 -1.12
CA LEU A 28 -2.02 -9.16 -0.02
C LEU A 28 -3.47 -8.91 -0.43
N PHE A 29 -3.77 -7.78 -1.06
CA PHE A 29 -5.09 -7.47 -1.59
C PHE A 29 -5.52 -8.47 -2.67
N ALA A 30 -4.65 -8.78 -3.64
CA ALA A 30 -4.94 -9.78 -4.66
C ALA A 30 -5.18 -11.18 -4.07
N SER A 31 -4.41 -11.57 -3.04
CA SER A 31 -4.60 -12.82 -2.32
C SER A 31 -5.95 -12.85 -1.60
N TYR A 32 -6.31 -11.77 -0.90
CA TYR A 32 -7.58 -11.62 -0.23
C TYR A 32 -8.76 -11.75 -1.20
N LEU A 33 -8.73 -11.05 -2.34
CA LEU A 33 -9.75 -11.14 -3.37
C LEU A 33 -9.86 -12.55 -3.96
N ARG A 34 -8.73 -13.23 -4.17
CA ARG A 34 -8.70 -14.63 -4.63
C ARG A 34 -9.34 -15.57 -3.62
N ILE A 35 -8.97 -15.49 -2.34
CA ILE A 35 -9.52 -16.34 -1.27
C ILE A 35 -11.02 -16.08 -1.11
N ARG A 36 -11.45 -14.81 -1.15
CA ARG A 36 -12.87 -14.42 -1.16
C ARG A 36 -13.62 -15.06 -2.32
N SER A 37 -13.02 -15.09 -3.51
CA SER A 37 -13.64 -15.69 -4.69
C SER A 37 -13.76 -17.22 -4.62
N LEU A 38 -12.84 -17.90 -3.93
CA LEU A 38 -12.78 -19.36 -3.86
C LEU A 38 -13.55 -19.95 -2.68
N THR A 39 -13.82 -19.14 -1.64
CA THR A 39 -14.46 -19.62 -0.42
C THR A 39 -15.96 -19.34 -0.46
N THR A 40 -16.77 -20.40 -0.32
CA THR A 40 -18.22 -20.31 -0.15
C THR A 40 -18.61 -20.06 1.31
N ALA A 41 -17.67 -20.23 2.24
CA ALA A 41 -17.88 -19.99 3.67
C ALA A 41 -17.30 -18.63 4.07
N ALA A 42 -18.18 -17.66 4.35
CA ALA A 42 -17.80 -16.32 4.82
C ALA A 42 -16.92 -16.29 6.09
N THR A 43 -16.88 -17.40 6.84
CA THR A 43 -16.11 -17.58 8.09
C THR A 43 -14.89 -18.50 7.93
N SER A 44 -14.36 -18.67 6.72
CA SER A 44 -13.11 -19.42 6.54
C SER A 44 -11.95 -18.77 7.34
N PRO A 45 -11.17 -19.54 8.12
CA PRO A 45 -10.06 -18.99 8.90
C PRO A 45 -9.02 -18.32 8.02
N GLU A 46 -8.78 -18.86 6.82
CA GLU A 46 -7.88 -18.28 5.81
C GLU A 46 -8.33 -16.90 5.34
N LEU A 47 -9.66 -16.72 5.13
CA LEU A 47 -10.22 -15.42 4.74
C LEU A 47 -10.09 -14.40 5.88
N SER A 48 -10.32 -14.84 7.13
CA SER A 48 -10.15 -13.96 8.29
C SER A 48 -8.70 -13.54 8.53
N SER A 49 -7.73 -14.45 8.32
CA SER A 49 -6.30 -14.14 8.41
C SER A 49 -5.88 -13.17 7.32
N ALA A 50 -6.16 -13.50 6.05
CA ALA A 50 -5.80 -12.66 4.91
C ALA A 50 -6.41 -11.25 5.01
N ARG A 51 -7.63 -11.16 5.56
CA ARG A 51 -8.25 -9.87 5.87
C ARG A 51 -7.50 -9.11 6.95
N SER A 52 -7.21 -9.75 8.09
CA SER A 52 -6.51 -9.11 9.21
C SER A 52 -5.14 -8.59 8.79
N ASP A 53 -4.41 -9.38 7.99
CA ASP A 53 -3.08 -9.01 7.49
C ASP A 53 -3.15 -7.80 6.57
N LEU A 54 -4.12 -7.78 5.65
CA LEU A 54 -4.39 -6.66 4.77
C LEU A 54 -4.84 -5.41 5.55
N GLU A 55 -5.72 -5.56 6.53
CA GLU A 55 -6.22 -4.46 7.35
C GLU A 55 -5.09 -3.82 8.17
N SER A 56 -4.20 -4.63 8.74
CA SER A 56 -2.99 -4.15 9.42
C SER A 56 -2.05 -3.41 8.47
N ALA A 57 -1.82 -3.94 7.26
CA ALA A 57 -0.97 -3.31 6.27
C ALA A 57 -1.53 -1.97 5.79
N LEU A 58 -2.83 -1.91 5.47
CA LEU A 58 -3.51 -0.69 5.05
C LEU A 58 -3.58 0.36 6.18
N SER A 59 -3.70 -0.06 7.44
CA SER A 59 -3.66 0.86 8.58
C SER A 59 -2.29 1.53 8.72
N SER A 60 -1.21 0.75 8.66
CA SER A 60 0.17 1.28 8.68
C SER A 60 0.41 2.25 7.53
N LEU A 61 -0.02 1.89 6.32
CA LEU A 61 0.17 2.70 5.13
C LEU A 61 -0.65 4.00 5.18
N ALA A 62 -1.85 3.96 5.78
CA ALA A 62 -2.67 5.15 6.01
C ALA A 62 -2.05 6.11 7.02
N GLU A 63 -1.38 5.60 8.06
CA GLU A 63 -0.63 6.42 9.02
C GLU A 63 0.55 7.12 8.33
N ASP A 64 1.40 6.37 7.61
CA ASP A 64 2.54 6.94 6.89
C ASP A 64 2.11 7.94 5.81
N LEU A 65 0.99 7.67 5.12
CA LEU A 65 0.42 8.61 4.15
C LEU A 65 -0.12 9.88 4.83
N ALA A 66 -0.72 9.78 6.01
CA ALA A 66 -1.23 10.96 6.72
C ALA A 66 -0.10 11.94 7.06
N ASP A 67 1.06 11.43 7.47
CA ASP A 67 2.26 12.22 7.71
C ASP A 67 2.76 12.88 6.41
N LEU A 68 2.74 12.15 5.28
CA LEU A 68 3.08 12.73 3.97
C LEU A 68 2.09 13.83 3.56
N VAL A 69 0.79 13.64 3.77
CA VAL A 69 -0.24 14.67 3.51
C VAL A 69 0.05 15.94 4.31
N GLU A 70 0.37 15.79 5.61
CA GLU A 70 0.68 16.92 6.48
C GLU A 70 1.96 17.65 6.04
N SER A 71 2.99 16.89 5.67
CA SER A 71 4.24 17.46 5.15
C SER A 71 4.02 18.27 3.87
N VAL A 72 3.17 17.80 2.95
CA VAL A 72 2.84 18.53 1.72
C VAL A 72 2.06 19.80 2.05
N LYS A 73 1.11 19.77 2.98
CA LYS A 73 0.38 20.96 3.43
C LYS A 73 1.32 22.01 4.04
N ALA A 74 2.28 21.57 4.85
CA ALA A 74 3.28 22.47 5.44
C ALA A 74 4.17 23.14 4.37
N VAL A 75 4.57 22.37 3.36
CA VAL A 75 5.34 22.86 2.22
C VAL A 75 4.53 23.81 1.34
N GLU A 76 3.24 23.53 1.09
CA GLU A 76 2.35 24.38 0.30
C GLU A 76 2.21 25.79 0.90
N ALA A 77 2.24 25.91 2.23
CA ALA A 77 2.14 27.20 2.91
C ALA A 77 3.39 28.08 2.72
N ASN A 78 4.59 27.50 2.60
CA ASN A 78 5.81 28.25 2.39
C ASN A 78 6.91 27.48 1.63
N PRO A 79 6.79 27.30 0.30
CA PRO A 79 7.74 26.50 -0.48
C PRO A 79 9.17 27.06 -0.48
N ALA A 80 9.31 28.38 -0.37
CA ALA A 80 10.60 29.07 -0.40
C ALA A 80 11.44 28.77 0.85
N ALA A 81 10.81 28.54 2.01
CA ALA A 81 11.52 28.18 3.24
C ALA A 81 12.19 26.80 3.17
N PHE A 82 11.65 25.91 2.33
CA PHE A 82 12.16 24.56 2.12
C PHE A 82 13.04 24.43 0.86
N GLY A 83 13.26 25.53 0.13
CA GLY A 83 14.02 25.51 -1.12
C GLY A 83 13.36 24.69 -2.24
N LEU A 84 12.05 24.48 -2.18
CA LEU A 84 11.30 23.64 -3.11
C LEU A 84 10.71 24.46 -4.27
N ASN A 85 10.77 23.90 -5.47
CA ASN A 85 10.12 24.46 -6.66
C ASN A 85 8.62 24.13 -6.65
N ALA A 86 7.77 25.03 -7.19
CA ALA A 86 6.33 24.79 -7.33
C ALA A 86 6.00 23.48 -8.11
N ALA A 87 6.85 23.12 -9.09
CA ALA A 87 6.72 21.85 -9.80
C ALA A 87 6.95 20.63 -8.89
N GLU A 88 7.83 20.74 -7.89
CA GLU A 88 8.11 19.68 -6.93
C GLU A 88 6.95 19.52 -5.95
N VAL A 89 6.42 20.62 -5.41
CA VAL A 89 5.23 20.60 -4.54
C VAL A 89 4.05 19.94 -5.25
N THR A 90 3.85 20.26 -6.53
CA THR A 90 2.80 19.65 -7.36
C THR A 90 3.00 18.13 -7.53
N ARG A 91 4.24 17.66 -7.72
CA ARG A 91 4.56 16.23 -7.78
C ARG A 91 4.23 15.52 -6.46
N ARG A 92 4.64 16.08 -5.32
CA ARG A 92 4.36 15.51 -3.99
C ARG A 92 2.87 15.40 -3.72
N LYS A 93 2.12 16.45 -4.05
CA LYS A 93 0.66 16.46 -3.93
C LYS A 93 0.00 15.37 -4.77
N ARG A 94 0.41 15.23 -6.03
CA ARG A 94 -0.12 14.22 -6.94
C ARG A 94 0.14 12.81 -6.43
N LEU A 95 1.36 12.53 -5.98
CA LEU A 95 1.72 11.23 -5.40
C LEU A 95 0.80 10.88 -4.22
N VAL A 96 0.65 11.80 -3.27
CA VAL A 96 -0.18 11.58 -2.09
C VAL A 96 -1.65 11.35 -2.45
N GLN A 97 -2.16 12.04 -3.49
CA GLN A 97 -3.51 11.81 -4.00
C GLN A 97 -3.67 10.45 -4.68
N GLU A 98 -2.70 10.03 -5.49
CA GLU A 98 -2.73 8.74 -6.18
C GLU A 98 -2.67 7.58 -5.18
N VAL A 99 -1.69 7.60 -4.27
CA VAL A 99 -1.54 6.57 -3.22
C VAL A 99 -2.74 6.59 -2.27
N GLY A 100 -3.24 7.77 -1.89
CA GLY A 100 -4.41 7.88 -1.03
C GLY A 100 -5.70 7.34 -1.66
N GLY A 101 -5.90 7.57 -2.96
CA GLY A 101 -7.01 6.96 -3.69
C GLY A 101 -6.93 5.44 -3.69
N GLU A 102 -5.75 4.89 -3.97
CA GLU A 102 -5.56 3.42 -4.02
C GLU A 102 -5.81 2.74 -2.67
N ILE A 103 -5.34 3.34 -1.56
CA ILE A 103 -5.63 2.82 -0.20
C ILE A 103 -7.12 2.87 0.08
N GLU A 104 -7.79 3.98 -0.25
CA GLU A 104 -9.22 4.14 0.02
C GLU A 104 -10.03 3.13 -0.78
N ASP A 105 -9.71 2.92 -2.05
CA ASP A 105 -10.34 1.90 -2.90
C ASP A 105 -10.20 0.49 -2.29
N MET A 106 -9.00 0.13 -1.81
CA MET A 106 -8.76 -1.15 -1.15
C MET A 106 -9.53 -1.29 0.16
N ARG A 107 -9.64 -0.20 0.95
CA ARG A 107 -10.40 -0.18 2.21
C ARG A 107 -11.91 -0.26 1.96
N GLU A 108 -12.43 0.41 0.94
CA GLU A 108 -13.84 0.37 0.56
C GLU A 108 -14.23 -1.05 0.12
N GLU A 109 -13.41 -1.70 -0.72
CA GLU A 109 -13.63 -3.09 -1.12
C GLU A 109 -13.60 -4.06 0.07
N LEU A 110 -12.69 -3.85 1.03
CA LEU A 110 -12.65 -4.62 2.26
C LEU A 110 -13.95 -4.40 3.05
N ALA A 111 -14.34 -3.14 3.29
CA ALA A 111 -15.56 -2.76 4.01
C ALA A 111 -16.83 -3.36 3.40
N LYS A 112 -16.98 -3.27 2.07
CA LYS A 112 -18.08 -3.86 1.30
C LYS A 112 -18.17 -5.36 1.48
N ALA A 113 -17.03 -6.06 1.47
CA ALA A 113 -16.98 -7.49 1.72
C ALA A 113 -17.45 -7.85 3.14
N THR A 114 -17.10 -7.03 4.13
CA THR A 114 -17.55 -7.22 5.52
C THR A 114 -19.05 -7.05 5.65
N ALA A 115 -19.61 -6.06 4.96
CA ALA A 115 -21.03 -5.74 4.98
C ALA A 115 -21.84 -6.86 4.30
N ALA A 116 -21.35 -7.39 3.17
CA ALA A 116 -21.96 -8.53 2.50
C ALA A 116 -21.94 -9.80 3.39
N ALA A 117 -20.83 -10.09 4.07
CA ALA A 117 -20.75 -11.19 5.03
C ALA A 117 -21.67 -11.02 6.25
N ALA A 118 -21.87 -9.78 6.73
CA ALA A 118 -22.78 -9.49 7.83
C ALA A 118 -24.26 -9.61 7.41
N ALA A 119 -24.60 -9.23 6.17
CA ALA A 119 -25.94 -9.35 5.61
C ALA A 119 -26.36 -10.82 5.45
N SER A 120 -25.48 -11.67 4.89
CA SER A 120 -25.74 -13.10 4.74
C SER A 120 -25.83 -13.85 6.08
N GLY A 121 -25.08 -13.41 7.10
CA GLY A 121 -25.16 -13.94 8.46
C GLY A 121 -26.42 -13.53 9.26
N THR A 122 -27.15 -12.51 8.80
CA THR A 122 -28.35 -11.99 9.47
C THR A 122 -29.64 -12.55 8.86
N GLY A 123 -29.66 -12.81 7.55
CA GLY A 123 -30.82 -13.41 6.86
C GLY A 123 -31.18 -14.84 7.34
N LYS A 124 -30.22 -15.58 7.91
CA LYS A 124 -30.43 -16.96 8.37
C LYS A 124 -31.05 -17.08 9.77
N ARG A 125 -31.21 -15.97 10.52
CA ARG A 125 -31.78 -15.97 11.88
C ARG A 125 -33.18 -15.36 11.98
N SER A 126 -33.72 -14.79 10.91
CA SER A 126 -35.05 -14.15 10.89
C SER A 126 -36.17 -14.99 10.28
N ALA A 127 -35.89 -16.21 9.80
CA ALA A 127 -36.92 -17.13 9.28
C ALA A 127 -37.37 -18.21 10.28
N ALA A 128 -36.94 -18.12 11.55
CA ALA A 128 -37.44 -18.97 12.64
C ALA A 128 -37.99 -18.09 13.77
N GLY A 129 -39.31 -17.94 13.84
CA GLY A 129 -40.00 -17.47 15.06
C GLY A 129 -40.54 -16.04 15.02
N GLY A 130 -41.49 -15.78 14.11
CA GLY A 130 -42.34 -14.59 14.13
C GLY A 130 -43.74 -14.88 14.69
N ALA A 131 -43.86 -15.40 15.90
CA ALA A 131 -45.13 -15.40 16.65
C ALA A 131 -44.93 -14.63 17.96
N LYS A 132 -45.60 -13.48 18.03
CA LYS A 132 -45.61 -12.49 19.10
C LYS A 132 -45.75 -13.15 20.48
N SER A 133 -44.84 -12.86 21.40
CA SER A 133 -45.12 -12.94 22.83
C SER A 133 -44.63 -11.69 23.56
N SER A 134 -45.59 -10.85 23.88
CA SER A 134 -45.52 -9.97 25.03
C SER A 134 -45.45 -10.81 26.31
N ALA A 135 -44.46 -10.52 27.14
CA ALA A 135 -44.38 -10.82 28.57
C ALA A 135 -44.36 -12.31 29.00
N GLY A 136 -43.19 -12.76 29.44
CA GLY A 136 -42.99 -13.62 30.60
C GLY A 136 -43.78 -14.94 30.67
N GLY A 137 -43.20 -16.02 30.16
CA GLY A 137 -43.66 -17.39 30.42
C GLY A 137 -43.06 -18.36 29.41
N LEU A 138 -42.29 -19.33 29.89
CA LEU A 138 -41.78 -20.42 29.06
C LEU A 138 -42.97 -21.23 28.49
N PRO A 139 -43.01 -21.58 27.19
CA PRO A 139 -44.06 -22.41 26.63
C PRO A 139 -44.00 -23.85 27.16
N ASN A 140 -45.16 -24.43 27.47
CA ASN A 140 -45.30 -25.78 28.00
C ASN A 140 -45.13 -26.83 26.86
N PRO A 141 -44.31 -27.88 27.02
CA PRO A 141 -44.05 -28.87 25.95
C PRO A 141 -45.26 -29.72 25.52
N ASP A 142 -46.41 -29.62 26.20
CA ASP A 142 -47.64 -30.34 25.85
C ASP A 142 -48.47 -29.69 24.71
N ASP A 143 -48.20 -28.44 24.31
CA ASP A 143 -48.90 -27.78 23.20
C ASP A 143 -48.43 -28.27 21.80
N PHE A 144 -47.42 -29.15 21.76
CA PHE A 144 -46.95 -29.83 20.54
C PHE A 144 -47.49 -31.25 20.37
N ALA A 145 -48.41 -31.70 21.24
CA ALA A 145 -49.06 -33.00 21.09
C ALA A 145 -50.09 -32.95 19.94
N ILE A 146 -49.64 -33.32 18.74
CA ILE A 146 -50.48 -33.51 17.55
C ILE A 146 -51.44 -34.70 17.82
N PRO A 147 -52.76 -34.58 17.59
CA PRO A 147 -53.68 -35.71 17.71
C PRO A 147 -53.36 -36.74 16.61
N ASP A 148 -53.23 -38.01 17.00
CA ASP A 148 -53.05 -39.17 16.12
C ASP A 148 -53.95 -39.11 14.88
N GLY A 149 -53.36 -38.89 13.71
CA GLY A 149 -54.06 -38.90 12.43
C GLY A 149 -53.17 -38.52 11.24
N ASP A 150 -52.56 -39.51 10.61
CA ASP A 150 -52.11 -39.48 9.20
C ASP A 150 -51.17 -38.32 8.77
N GLY A 151 -50.29 -37.88 9.67
CA GLY A 151 -49.45 -36.69 9.47
C GLY A 151 -48.04 -36.93 8.92
N THR A 152 -47.62 -38.19 8.73
CA THR A 152 -46.23 -38.53 8.40
C THR A 152 -45.77 -38.05 7.02
N ASP A 153 -46.67 -38.02 6.03
CA ASP A 153 -46.34 -37.57 4.66
C ASP A 153 -46.21 -36.05 4.54
N ASN A 154 -47.01 -35.27 5.28
CA ASN A 154 -46.97 -33.81 5.24
C ASN A 154 -45.68 -33.24 5.84
N TYR A 155 -45.14 -33.88 6.87
CA TYR A 155 -43.88 -33.46 7.49
C TYR A 155 -42.67 -33.75 6.60
N ALA A 156 -42.65 -34.92 5.97
CA ALA A 156 -41.60 -35.29 5.00
C ALA A 156 -41.62 -34.40 3.74
N GLU A 157 -42.81 -34.10 3.20
CA GLU A 157 -42.94 -33.14 2.09
C GLU A 157 -42.50 -31.73 2.48
N PHE A 158 -42.80 -31.30 3.71
CA PHE A 158 -42.38 -29.99 4.22
C PHE A 158 -40.86 -29.90 4.36
N GLU A 159 -40.21 -30.93 4.93
CA GLU A 159 -38.74 -31.01 5.01
C GLU A 159 -38.10 -31.04 3.61
N GLN A 160 -38.67 -31.78 2.66
CA GLN A 160 -38.17 -31.85 1.30
C GLN A 160 -38.31 -30.52 0.57
N ARG A 161 -39.45 -29.82 0.74
CA ARG A 161 -39.65 -28.47 0.20
C ARG A 161 -38.68 -27.49 0.84
N GLN A 162 -38.39 -27.61 2.14
CA GLN A 162 -37.45 -26.76 2.86
C GLN A 162 -35.99 -27.00 2.42
N GLN A 163 -35.60 -28.24 2.15
CA GLN A 163 -34.31 -28.56 1.54
C GLN A 163 -34.20 -28.01 0.12
N LEU A 164 -35.28 -28.07 -0.68
CA LEU A 164 -35.30 -27.54 -2.04
C LEU A 164 -35.22 -26.00 -2.08
N THR A 165 -35.87 -25.29 -1.16
CA THR A 165 -35.68 -23.84 -1.04
C THR A 165 -34.27 -23.52 -0.56
N MET A 166 -33.72 -24.27 0.39
CA MET A 166 -32.34 -24.07 0.85
C MET A 166 -31.29 -24.34 -0.24
N MET A 167 -31.53 -25.31 -1.14
CA MET A 167 -30.66 -25.57 -2.30
C MET A 167 -30.81 -24.50 -3.38
N ARG A 168 -32.02 -24.01 -3.64
CA ARG A 168 -32.26 -22.94 -4.63
C ARG A 168 -31.66 -21.60 -4.20
N GLU A 169 -31.74 -21.26 -2.92
CA GLU A 169 -31.10 -20.05 -2.37
C GLU A 169 -29.57 -20.12 -2.51
N GLN A 170 -28.96 -21.30 -2.37
CA GLN A 170 -27.53 -21.50 -2.62
C GLN A 170 -27.17 -21.44 -4.12
N GLU A 171 -28.08 -21.80 -5.04
CA GLU A 171 -27.85 -21.66 -6.48
C GLU A 171 -27.90 -20.20 -6.94
N GLU A 172 -28.78 -19.38 -6.35
CA GLU A 172 -28.87 -17.94 -6.65
C GLU A 172 -27.64 -17.17 -6.11
N ASP A 173 -27.15 -17.55 -4.91
CA ASP A 173 -25.89 -17.05 -4.35
C ASP A 173 -24.68 -17.43 -5.22
N LEU A 174 -24.68 -18.62 -5.83
CA LEU A 174 -23.59 -19.07 -6.69
C LEU A 174 -23.50 -18.24 -7.97
N ASP A 175 -24.60 -17.80 -8.58
CA ASP A 175 -24.59 -17.02 -9.83
C ASP A 175 -24.03 -15.59 -9.61
N GLU A 176 -24.40 -14.94 -8.50
CA GLU A 176 -23.81 -13.66 -8.10
C GLU A 176 -22.32 -13.81 -7.74
N VAL A 177 -21.96 -14.89 -7.05
CA VAL A 177 -20.56 -15.24 -6.79
C VAL A 177 -19.82 -15.51 -8.09
N PHE A 178 -20.38 -16.21 -9.08
CA PHE A 178 -19.73 -16.48 -10.36
C PHE A 178 -19.47 -15.20 -11.17
N GLN A 179 -20.39 -14.25 -11.17
CA GLN A 179 -20.19 -12.97 -11.84
C GLN A 179 -19.13 -12.12 -11.11
N THR A 180 -19.14 -12.14 -9.78
CA THR A 180 -18.16 -11.41 -8.96
C THR A 180 -16.77 -12.06 -9.03
N VAL A 181 -16.68 -13.39 -9.03
CA VAL A 181 -15.47 -14.19 -9.27
C VAL A 181 -14.94 -13.92 -10.68
N GLY A 182 -15.80 -13.78 -11.68
CA GLY A 182 -15.42 -13.46 -13.05
C GLY A 182 -14.83 -12.05 -13.21
N ASN A 183 -15.30 -11.09 -12.42
CA ASN A 183 -14.74 -9.73 -12.37
C ASN A 183 -13.46 -9.69 -11.51
N LEU A 184 -13.47 -10.34 -10.35
CA LEU A 184 -12.32 -10.42 -9.43
C LEU A 184 -11.15 -11.19 -10.02
N ARG A 185 -11.41 -12.24 -10.81
CA ARG A 185 -10.37 -12.98 -11.52
C ARG A 185 -9.72 -12.13 -12.59
N ARG A 186 -10.50 -11.31 -13.31
CA ARG A 186 -9.95 -10.33 -14.26
C ARG A 186 -9.12 -9.28 -13.55
N GLN A 187 -9.62 -8.72 -12.45
CA GLN A 187 -8.89 -7.75 -11.65
C GLN A 187 -7.61 -8.33 -11.03
N ALA A 188 -7.62 -9.56 -10.51
CA ALA A 188 -6.44 -10.22 -9.96
C ALA A 188 -5.42 -10.62 -11.05
N ASP A 189 -5.88 -10.90 -12.27
CA ASP A 189 -5.01 -11.18 -13.43
C ASP A 189 -4.38 -9.88 -13.95
N ASP A 190 -5.16 -8.80 -14.02
CA ASP A 190 -4.68 -7.46 -14.39
C ASP A 190 -3.70 -6.93 -13.35
N MET A 191 -3.98 -7.08 -12.05
CA MET A 191 -3.04 -6.75 -10.97
C MET A 191 -1.80 -7.66 -10.99
N GLY A 192 -1.94 -8.95 -11.32
CA GLY A 192 -0.82 -9.87 -11.42
C GLY A 192 0.15 -9.48 -12.54
N ARG A 193 -0.39 -9.03 -13.68
CA ARG A 193 0.37 -8.51 -14.80
C ARG A 193 1.01 -7.16 -14.49
N GLU A 194 0.30 -6.27 -13.83
CA GLU A 194 0.83 -4.96 -13.43
C GLU A 194 1.94 -5.09 -12.36
N LEU A 195 1.87 -6.09 -11.47
CA LEU A 195 2.96 -6.42 -10.54
C LEU A 195 4.20 -6.98 -11.25
N GLU A 196 4.03 -7.73 -12.35
CA GLU A 196 5.15 -8.22 -13.16
C GLU A 196 5.79 -7.09 -13.97
N GLU A 197 4.99 -6.16 -14.51
CA GLU A 197 5.49 -4.92 -15.13
C GLU A 197 6.18 -3.99 -14.13
N GLN A 198 5.68 -3.89 -12.89
CA GLN A 198 6.33 -3.10 -11.83
C GLN A 198 7.65 -3.73 -11.36
N ARG A 199 7.76 -5.06 -11.37
CA ARG A 199 9.03 -5.76 -11.12
C ARG A 199 10.05 -5.47 -12.21
N GLU A 200 9.61 -5.44 -13.47
CA GLU A 200 10.46 -5.07 -14.61
C GLU A 200 10.91 -3.59 -14.53
N MET A 201 10.03 -2.67 -14.11
CA MET A 201 10.38 -1.26 -13.89
C MET A 201 11.37 -1.05 -12.72
N LEU A 202 11.28 -1.85 -11.67
CA LEU A 202 12.24 -1.80 -10.55
C LEU A 202 13.65 -2.25 -10.98
N GLU A 203 13.77 -3.23 -11.85
CA GLU A 203 15.06 -3.67 -12.40
C GLU A 203 15.70 -2.58 -13.30
N VAL A 204 14.86 -1.84 -14.05
CA VAL A 204 15.31 -0.67 -14.82
C VAL A 204 15.72 0.49 -13.90
N ALA A 205 15.01 0.72 -12.80
CA ALA A 205 15.35 1.74 -11.81
C ALA A 205 16.68 1.44 -11.11
N ASP A 206 16.93 0.18 -10.74
CA ASP A 206 18.19 -0.30 -10.15
C ASP A 206 19.35 -0.13 -11.14
N GLY A 207 19.15 -0.53 -12.40
CA GLY A 207 20.14 -0.33 -13.46
C GLY A 207 20.42 1.14 -13.81
N LEU A 208 19.48 2.05 -13.56
CA LEU A 208 19.68 3.50 -13.67
C LEU A 208 20.42 4.05 -12.45
N ALA A 209 20.10 3.59 -11.24
CA ALA A 209 20.80 3.94 -10.01
C ALA A 209 22.27 3.55 -10.07
N ASP A 210 22.60 2.35 -10.54
CA ASP A 210 23.97 1.89 -10.75
C ASP A 210 24.76 2.79 -11.71
N ARG A 211 24.16 3.14 -12.86
CA ARG A 211 24.81 4.06 -13.83
C ARG A 211 25.01 5.45 -13.27
N VAL A 212 24.09 5.93 -12.43
CA VAL A 212 24.24 7.21 -11.74
C VAL A 212 25.34 7.11 -10.68
N GLY A 213 25.42 6.01 -9.95
CA GLY A 213 26.47 5.70 -8.99
C GLY A 213 27.86 5.71 -9.63
N ASP A 214 28.04 5.02 -10.74
CA ASP A 214 29.29 4.97 -11.50
C ASP A 214 29.72 6.36 -12.01
N ARG A 215 28.76 7.16 -12.49
CA ARG A 215 29.01 8.53 -12.96
C ARG A 215 29.35 9.47 -11.81
N LEU A 216 28.68 9.33 -10.67
CA LEU A 216 28.99 10.10 -9.45
C LEU A 216 30.37 9.75 -8.91
N GLN A 217 30.72 8.46 -8.85
CA GLN A 217 32.04 8.00 -8.41
C GLN A 217 33.14 8.53 -9.33
N THR A 218 32.93 8.46 -10.65
CA THR A 218 33.84 9.03 -11.64
C THR A 218 33.96 10.55 -11.49
N GLY A 219 32.84 11.23 -11.21
CA GLY A 219 32.78 12.67 -10.94
C GLY A 219 33.59 13.07 -9.70
N MET A 220 33.42 12.33 -8.59
CA MET A 220 34.17 12.53 -7.35
C MET A 220 35.67 12.31 -7.55
N GLN A 221 36.08 11.28 -8.28
CA GLN A 221 37.49 11.03 -8.57
C GLN A 221 38.10 12.16 -9.39
N LYS A 222 37.38 12.67 -10.40
CA LYS A 222 37.81 13.86 -11.17
C LYS A 222 37.90 15.10 -10.30
N MET A 223 36.94 15.31 -9.40
CA MET A 223 36.94 16.45 -8.48
C MET A 223 38.12 16.39 -7.50
N GLN A 224 38.40 15.23 -6.90
CA GLN A 224 39.60 15.03 -6.05
C GLN A 224 40.89 15.26 -6.83
N TYR A 225 40.95 14.80 -8.09
CA TYR A 225 42.10 15.04 -8.95
C TYR A 225 42.30 16.52 -9.25
N ILE A 226 41.23 17.26 -9.53
CA ILE A 226 41.28 18.71 -9.79
C ILE A 226 41.70 19.48 -8.54
N ILE A 227 41.17 19.13 -7.36
CA ILE A 227 41.54 19.77 -6.09
C ILE A 227 43.04 19.62 -5.84
N ARG A 228 43.57 18.39 -5.89
CA ARG A 228 45.01 18.14 -5.69
C ARG A 228 45.87 18.87 -6.71
N ARG A 229 45.49 18.84 -7.99
CA ARG A 229 46.27 19.47 -9.06
C ARG A 229 46.22 21.00 -9.02
N ASN A 230 45.17 21.59 -8.43
CA ASN A 230 45.09 23.02 -8.18
C ASN A 230 45.96 23.40 -6.98
N GLU A 231 45.83 22.69 -5.85
CA GLU A 231 46.62 22.91 -4.64
C GLU A 231 48.14 22.86 -4.91
N ASP A 232 48.61 21.85 -5.64
CA ASP A 232 50.03 21.70 -5.98
C ASP A 232 50.59 22.88 -6.78
N ARG A 233 49.80 23.47 -7.68
CA ARG A 233 50.26 24.59 -8.54
C ARG A 233 50.41 25.89 -7.76
N TRP A 234 49.48 26.17 -6.84
CA TRP A 234 49.52 27.40 -6.05
C TRP A 234 50.56 27.32 -4.93
N SER A 235 50.70 26.15 -4.31
CA SER A 235 51.75 25.87 -3.34
C SER A 235 53.14 25.97 -3.96
N SER A 236 53.36 25.35 -5.12
CA SER A 236 54.65 25.41 -5.83
C SER A 236 55.02 26.82 -6.28
N PHE A 237 54.03 27.61 -6.73
CA PHE A 237 54.26 29.01 -7.09
C PHE A 237 54.64 29.87 -5.89
N CYS A 238 53.95 29.69 -4.75
CA CYS A 238 54.24 30.41 -3.52
C CYS A 238 55.66 30.11 -2.99
N ILE A 239 56.06 28.83 -2.99
CA ILE A 239 57.42 28.40 -2.62
C ILE A 239 58.47 29.04 -3.55
N GLY A 240 58.22 29.05 -4.86
CA GLY A 240 59.11 29.68 -5.85
C GLY A 240 59.31 31.18 -5.61
N VAL A 241 58.23 31.91 -5.30
CA VAL A 241 58.30 33.35 -4.99
C VAL A 241 59.09 33.59 -3.70
N LEU A 242 58.88 32.78 -2.65
CA LEU A 242 59.65 32.89 -1.40
C LEU A 242 61.15 32.67 -1.61
N ILE A 243 61.54 31.69 -2.42
CA ILE A 243 62.95 31.43 -2.74
C ILE A 243 63.56 32.61 -3.51
N PHE A 244 62.84 33.18 -4.47
CA PHE A 244 63.33 34.33 -5.25
C PHE A 244 63.58 35.56 -4.36
N VAL A 245 62.66 35.86 -3.45
CA VAL A 245 62.83 36.96 -2.48
C VAL A 245 64.04 36.71 -1.57
N LEU A 246 64.24 35.47 -1.11
CA LEU A 246 65.39 35.10 -0.29
C LEU A 246 66.72 35.28 -1.04
N ILE A 247 66.78 34.92 -2.32
CA ILE A 247 67.97 35.15 -3.17
C ILE A 247 68.25 36.65 -3.32
N LEU A 248 67.23 37.47 -3.56
CA LEU A 248 67.39 38.93 -3.64
C LEU A 248 67.94 39.53 -2.34
N LEU A 249 67.42 39.09 -1.19
CA LEU A 249 67.94 39.52 0.11
C LEU A 249 69.39 39.10 0.32
N LEU A 250 69.78 37.90 -0.13
CA LEU A 250 71.16 37.43 -0.05
C LEU A 250 72.10 38.28 -0.93
N ILE A 251 71.71 38.56 -2.17
CA ILE A 251 72.48 39.43 -3.09
C ILE A 251 72.62 40.83 -2.50
N LEU A 252 71.53 41.39 -1.97
CA LEU A 252 71.55 42.70 -1.34
C LEU A 252 72.48 42.75 -0.13
N LEU A 253 72.52 41.69 0.69
CA LEU A 253 73.46 41.56 1.80
C LEU A 253 74.91 41.43 1.33
N LEU A 254 75.18 40.71 0.24
CA LEU A 254 76.55 40.53 -0.27
C LEU A 254 77.11 41.82 -0.90
N VAL A 255 76.24 42.61 -1.54
CA VAL A 255 76.61 43.86 -2.19
C VAL A 255 76.77 45.03 -1.20
N LEU A 256 76.01 45.01 -0.08
CA LEU A 256 76.04 46.04 0.97
C LEU A 256 77.12 45.75 2.02
#